data_AF-A8UM84-F1
#
_entry.id   AF-A8UM84-F1
#
_cell.length_a   1.000
_cell.length_b   1.000
_cell.length_c   1.000
_cell.angle_alpha   90.00
_cell.angle_beta   90.00
_cell.angle_gamma   90.00
#
_symmetry.space_group_name_H-M   'P 1'
#
loop_
_entity.id
_entity.type
_entity.pdbx_description
1 polymer ?
#
loop_
_entity_poly.entity_id
_entity_poly.type
_entity_poly.pdbx_seq_one_letter_code
_entity_poly.pdbx_strand_id
1 'polypeptide(L)'
;MKKLSFKHISILLYGVSLALPIFFGAGVIGIFGLVLGLIGMFEFDIFIFLPWLANILYFFNLIFEKKINKFKIPISILTIISGLFTFGVSRIPLDEGGAYANVKPGIGFGIWMLSFIILLVGQLKNKNVG
;
A
#
# COMPACT_ATOMS: atom_id res chain seq x y z
N MET A 1 1.10 11.61 -28.05
CA MET A 1 0.83 10.96 -26.74
C MET A 1 1.95 11.31 -25.76
N LYS A 2 1.68 11.97 -24.62
CA LYS A 2 2.71 12.20 -23.59
C LYS A 2 3.08 10.86 -22.94
N LYS A 3 4.37 10.52 -22.85
CA LYS A 3 4.82 9.32 -22.12
C LYS A 3 4.43 9.49 -20.65
N LEU A 4 3.57 8.62 -20.14
CA LEU A 4 3.25 8.54 -18.71
C LEU A 4 4.53 8.20 -17.94
N SER A 5 4.84 8.98 -16.90
CA SER A 5 5.97 8.64 -16.02
C SER A 5 5.57 7.52 -15.06
N PHE A 6 6.56 6.73 -14.60
CA PHE A 6 6.34 5.67 -13.60
C PHE A 6 5.60 6.18 -12.35
N LYS A 7 5.84 7.44 -11.94
CA LYS A 7 5.10 8.07 -10.84
C LYS A 7 3.60 8.15 -11.14
N HIS A 8 3.20 8.59 -12.33
CA HIS A 8 1.78 8.69 -12.71
C HIS A 8 1.13 7.31 -12.82
N ILE A 9 1.85 6.32 -13.37
CA ILE A 9 1.36 4.93 -13.46
C ILE A 9 1.13 4.37 -12.06
N SER A 10 2.09 4.57 -11.15
CA SER A 10 1.99 4.17 -9.76
C SER A 10 0.76 4.78 -9.08
N ILE A 11 0.56 6.11 -9.19
CA ILE A 11 -0.60 6.80 -8.59
C ILE A 11 -1.92 6.24 -9.15
N LEU A 12 -1.99 5.98 -10.45
CA LEU A 12 -3.19 5.44 -11.08
C LEU A 12 -3.48 4.02 -10.60
N LEU A 13 -2.47 3.15 -10.49
CA LEU A 13 -2.62 1.81 -9.92
C LEU A 13 -3.09 1.86 -8.47
N TYR A 14 -2.50 2.75 -7.66
CA TYR A 14 -2.95 2.97 -6.29
C TYR A 14 -4.42 3.40 -6.24
N GLY A 15 -4.82 4.37 -7.06
CA GLY A 15 -6.23 4.80 -7.15
C GLY A 15 -7.19 3.66 -7.53
N VAL A 16 -6.81 2.86 -8.52
CA VAL A 16 -7.60 1.68 -8.94
C VAL A 16 -7.70 0.65 -7.80
N SER A 17 -6.63 0.41 -7.04
CA SER A 17 -6.66 -0.55 -5.94
C SER A 17 -7.65 -0.17 -4.84
N LEU A 18 -7.93 1.12 -4.64
CA LEU A 18 -8.86 1.58 -3.60
C LEU A 18 -10.31 1.17 -3.87
N ALA A 19 -10.68 1.02 -5.15
CA ALA A 19 -12.02 0.61 -5.58
C ALA A 19 -12.20 -0.91 -5.66
N LEU A 20 -11.11 -1.68 -5.51
CA LEU A 20 -11.13 -3.13 -5.67
C LEU A 20 -11.13 -3.86 -4.32
N PRO A 21 -11.57 -5.14 -4.28
CA PRO A 21 -11.51 -5.95 -3.09
C PRO A 21 -10.07 -6.09 -2.59
N ILE A 22 -9.78 -5.50 -1.42
CA ILE A 22 -8.46 -5.61 -0.78
C ILE A 22 -8.32 -6.94 -0.05
N PHE A 23 -9.44 -7.46 0.47
CA PHE A 23 -9.53 -8.76 1.10
C PHE A 23 -10.72 -9.54 0.53
N PHE A 24 -10.50 -10.80 0.18
CA PHE A 24 -11.58 -11.75 -0.06
C PHE A 24 -12.07 -12.33 1.26
N GLY A 25 -13.36 -12.65 1.35
CA GLY A 25 -14.00 -13.24 2.53
C GLY A 25 -14.91 -12.29 3.30
N ALA A 26 -14.64 -10.98 3.26
CA ALA A 26 -15.40 -9.96 4.00
C ALA A 26 -15.96 -8.83 3.13
N GLY A 27 -15.76 -8.87 1.82
CA GLY A 27 -16.27 -7.83 0.89
C GLY A 27 -15.61 -6.46 1.03
N VAL A 28 -14.49 -6.36 1.76
CA VAL A 28 -13.81 -5.09 2.02
C VAL A 28 -13.04 -4.65 0.79
N ILE A 29 -13.31 -3.42 0.35
CA ILE A 29 -12.58 -2.73 -0.72
C ILE A 29 -11.42 -1.88 -0.17
N GLY A 30 -10.45 -1.54 -1.01
CA GLY A 30 -9.19 -0.90 -0.61
C GLY A 30 -9.35 0.39 0.19
N ILE A 31 -10.34 1.23 -0.11
CA ILE A 31 -10.58 2.46 0.68
C ILE A 31 -10.95 2.16 2.14
N PHE A 32 -11.73 1.11 2.40
CA PHE A 32 -12.04 0.67 3.76
C PHE A 32 -10.81 0.02 4.43
N GLY A 33 -9.91 -0.59 3.66
CA GLY A 33 -8.62 -1.05 4.16
C GLY A 33 -7.78 0.05 4.82
N LEU A 34 -7.86 1.29 4.32
CA LEU A 34 -7.19 2.45 4.94
C LEU A 34 -7.77 2.79 6.32
N VAL A 35 -9.08 2.62 6.48
CA VAL A 35 -9.80 2.86 7.75
C VAL A 35 -9.51 1.72 8.74
N LEU A 36 -9.57 0.47 8.30
CA LEU A 36 -9.19 -0.70 9.11
C LEU A 36 -7.76 -0.59 9.65
N GLY A 37 -6.85 -0.03 8.85
CA GLY A 37 -5.48 0.24 9.28
C GLY A 37 -5.36 1.14 10.50
N LEU A 38 -6.29 2.09 10.69
CA LEU A 38 -6.34 2.93 11.90
C LEU A 38 -6.74 2.11 13.13
N ILE A 39 -7.65 1.14 12.99
CA ILE A 39 -8.05 0.25 14.09
C ILE A 39 -6.86 -0.60 14.53
N GLY A 40 -6.11 -1.16 13.57
CA GLY A 40 -4.90 -1.95 13.88
C GLY A 40 -3.80 -1.17 14.60
N MET A 41 -3.73 0.17 14.42
CA MET A 41 -2.82 1.01 15.20
C MET A 41 -3.18 1.02 16.69
N PHE A 42 -4.47 1.00 17.04
CA PHE A 42 -4.93 0.99 18.43
C PHE A 42 -4.87 -0.41 19.06
N GLU A 43 -5.04 -1.47 18.26
CA GLU A 43 -4.95 -2.86 18.71
C GLU A 43 -3.50 -3.39 18.79
N PHE A 44 -2.51 -2.59 18.38
CA PHE A 44 -1.09 -2.98 18.29
C PHE A 44 -0.85 -4.25 17.43
N ASP A 45 -1.73 -4.52 16.46
CA ASP A 45 -1.54 -5.62 15.51
C ASP A 45 -0.59 -5.19 14.40
N ILE A 46 0.63 -5.72 14.43
CA ILE A 46 1.68 -5.42 13.46
C ILE A 46 1.28 -5.77 12.02
N PHE A 47 0.45 -6.80 11.83
CA PHE A 47 0.01 -7.24 10.50
C PHE A 47 -1.03 -6.30 9.89
N ILE A 48 -1.69 -5.48 10.69
CA ILE A 48 -2.62 -4.44 10.23
C ILE A 48 -1.93 -3.08 10.19
N PHE A 49 -1.11 -2.76 11.20
CA PHE A 49 -0.41 -1.48 11.31
C PHE A 49 0.64 -1.28 10.22
N LEU A 50 1.47 -2.28 9.92
CA LEU A 50 2.53 -2.10 8.91
C LEU A 50 1.98 -1.87 7.50
N PRO A 51 0.97 -2.60 7.00
CA PRO A 51 0.32 -2.28 5.74
C PRO A 51 -0.29 -0.88 5.73
N TRP A 52 -0.84 -0.43 6.86
CA TRP A 52 -1.33 0.94 6.98
C TRP A 52 -0.19 1.97 6.86
N LEU A 53 0.91 1.76 7.59
CA LEU A 53 2.13 2.58 7.53
C LEU A 53 2.71 2.64 6.11
N ALA A 54 2.61 1.56 5.34
CA ALA A 54 3.04 1.55 3.93
C ALA A 54 2.36 2.65 3.11
N ASN A 55 1.08 2.96 3.37
CA ASN A 55 0.39 4.06 2.69
C ASN A 55 1.04 5.42 3.01
N ILE A 56 1.37 5.66 4.28
CA ILE A 56 2.04 6.90 4.71
C ILE A 56 3.40 7.03 4.03
N LEU A 57 4.20 5.96 4.03
CA LEU A 57 5.51 5.92 3.38
C LEU A 57 5.40 6.12 1.87
N TYR A 58 4.37 5.57 1.24
CA TYR A 58 4.08 5.78 -0.18
C TYR A 58 3.78 7.25 -0.49
N PHE A 59 2.88 7.88 0.26
CA PHE A 59 2.57 9.31 0.07
C PHE A 59 3.77 10.20 0.33
N PHE A 60 4.56 9.89 1.36
CA PHE A 60 5.83 10.56 1.63
C PHE A 60 6.76 10.48 0.39
N ASN A 61 6.89 9.29 -0.19
CA ASN A 61 7.67 9.08 -1.42
C ASN A 61 7.16 9.89 -2.63
N LEU A 62 5.85 10.13 -2.72
CA LEU A 62 5.25 10.91 -3.81
C LEU A 62 5.45 12.41 -3.66
N ILE A 63 5.35 12.94 -2.43
CA ILE A 63 5.38 14.37 -2.13
C ILE A 63 6.82 14.91 -2.13
N PHE A 64 7.78 14.16 -1.60
CA PHE A 64 9.15 14.66 -1.48
C PHE A 64 9.82 14.84 -2.85
N GLU A 65 10.34 16.04 -3.10
CA GLU A 65 11.03 16.40 -4.34
C GLU A 65 12.47 15.87 -4.44
N LYS A 66 13.10 16.07 -5.60
CA LYS A 66 14.46 15.59 -5.95
C LYS A 66 15.55 15.88 -4.90
N LYS A 67 15.38 16.86 -4.02
CA LYS A 67 16.40 17.25 -3.03
C LYS A 67 16.70 16.15 -1.99
N ILE A 68 15.77 15.22 -1.73
CA ILE A 68 15.95 14.09 -0.80
C ILE A 68 16.12 12.76 -1.56
N ASN A 69 16.79 12.77 -2.72
CA ASN A 69 16.88 11.59 -3.60
C ASN A 69 17.51 10.36 -2.91
N LYS A 70 18.43 10.58 -1.95
CA LYS A 70 19.16 9.52 -1.27
C LYS A 70 18.26 8.60 -0.44
N PHE A 71 17.14 9.09 0.07
CA PHE A 71 16.24 8.32 0.94
C PHE A 71 15.04 7.72 0.20
N LYS A 72 14.75 8.13 -1.04
CA LYS A 72 13.59 7.66 -1.81
C LYS A 72 13.58 6.13 -1.99
N ILE A 73 14.71 5.56 -2.41
CA ILE A 73 14.81 4.12 -2.64
C ILE A 73 14.63 3.33 -1.33
N PRO A 74 15.37 3.63 -0.23
CA PRO A 74 15.13 2.99 1.06
C PRO A 74 13.68 3.09 1.55
N ILE A 75 13.05 4.27 1.45
CA ILE A 75 11.65 4.46 1.86
C ILE A 75 10.72 3.61 0.98
N SER A 76 10.97 3.51 -0.33
CA SER A 76 10.17 2.65 -1.22
C SER A 76 10.34 1.16 -0.90
N ILE A 77 11.55 0.73 -0.57
CA ILE A 77 11.80 -0.66 -0.14
C ILE A 77 11.04 -0.92 1.18
N LEU A 78 11.14 -0.01 2.14
CA LEU A 78 10.41 -0.12 3.40
C LEU A 78 8.89 -0.13 3.18
N THR A 79 8.38 0.70 2.26
CA THR A 79 6.96 0.71 1.85
C THR A 79 6.51 -0.67 1.38
N ILE A 80 7.30 -1.32 0.52
CA ILE A 80 6.99 -2.66 0.00
C ILE A 80 7.03 -3.70 1.12
N ILE A 81 8.08 -3.70 1.94
CA ILE A 81 8.22 -4.64 3.08
C ILE A 81 7.04 -4.50 4.02
N SER A 82 6.69 -3.28 4.41
CA SER A 82 5.53 -3.00 5.26
C SER A 82 4.21 -3.46 4.62
N GLY A 83 4.06 -3.29 3.30
CA GLY A 83 2.89 -3.78 2.57
C GLY A 83 2.75 -5.31 2.56
N LEU A 84 3.87 -6.05 2.52
CA LEU A 84 3.85 -7.53 2.51
C LEU A 84 3.29 -8.13 3.81
N PHE A 85 3.26 -7.40 4.92
CA PHE A 85 2.62 -7.85 6.16
C PHE A 85 1.12 -8.07 6.01
N THR A 86 0.49 -7.55 4.95
CA THR A 86 -0.92 -7.83 4.61
C THR A 86 -1.18 -9.33 4.45
N PHE A 87 -0.19 -10.13 4.05
CA PHE A 87 -0.33 -11.59 3.99
C PHE A 87 -0.57 -12.24 5.36
N GLY A 88 -0.16 -11.59 6.45
CA GLY A 88 -0.41 -12.06 7.82
C GLY A 88 -1.82 -11.74 8.31
N VAL A 89 -2.57 -10.89 7.62
CA VAL A 89 -3.96 -10.58 7.96
C VAL A 89 -4.84 -11.76 7.58
N SER A 90 -5.19 -12.56 8.58
CA SER A 90 -6.04 -13.75 8.43
C SER A 90 -7.49 -13.51 8.83
N ARG A 91 -7.74 -12.47 9.63
CA ARG A 91 -9.07 -12.08 10.09
C ARG A 91 -9.21 -10.57 10.17
N ILE A 92 -10.42 -10.07 9.97
CA ILE A 92 -10.77 -8.68 10.18
C ILE A 92 -12.10 -8.58 10.94
N PRO A 93 -12.30 -7.52 11.75
CA PRO A 93 -13.58 -7.28 12.39
C PRO A 93 -14.67 -7.01 11.32
N LEU A 94 -15.81 -7.68 11.46
CA LEU A 94 -17.00 -7.50 10.62
C LEU A 94 -17.91 -6.40 11.16
N ASP A 95 -18.03 -6.33 12.49
CA ASP A 95 -18.90 -5.40 13.20
C ASP A 95 -18.32 -5.02 14.57
N GLU A 96 -18.90 -4.00 15.18
CA GLU A 96 -18.59 -3.56 16.56
C GLU A 96 -19.09 -4.56 17.62
N GLY A 97 -19.83 -5.60 17.22
CA GLY A 97 -20.29 -6.70 18.07
C GLY A 97 -19.23 -7.76 18.35
N GLY A 98 -18.03 -7.61 17.77
CA GLY A 98 -16.89 -8.51 17.98
C GLY A 98 -16.88 -9.71 17.04
N ALA A 99 -17.69 -9.72 15.97
CA ALA A 99 -17.62 -10.74 14.94
C ALA A 99 -16.39 -10.54 14.05
N TYR A 100 -15.75 -11.64 13.64
CA TYR A 100 -14.59 -11.63 12.75
C TYR A 100 -14.84 -12.46 11.50
N ALA A 101 -14.42 -11.95 10.34
CA ALA A 101 -14.36 -12.70 9.10
C ALA A 101 -12.95 -13.20 8.85
N ASN A 102 -12.81 -14.46 8.43
CA ASN A 102 -11.56 -14.94 7.86
C ASN A 102 -11.36 -14.32 6.47
N VAL A 103 -10.16 -13.81 6.23
CA VAL A 103 -9.82 -13.13 4.98
C VAL A 103 -8.53 -13.61 4.36
N LYS A 104 -8.39 -13.33 3.06
CA LYS A 104 -7.15 -13.49 2.31
C LYS A 104 -6.92 -12.25 1.44
N PRO A 105 -5.66 -11.88 1.13
CA PRO A 105 -5.38 -10.76 0.24
C PRO A 105 -6.09 -10.91 -1.10
N GLY A 106 -6.78 -9.85 -1.51
CA GLY A 106 -7.57 -9.78 -2.74
C GLY A 106 -6.80 -9.21 -3.93
N ILE A 107 -7.49 -9.05 -5.06
CA ILE A 107 -6.90 -8.46 -6.27
C ILE A 107 -6.49 -6.99 -6.08
N GLY A 108 -7.23 -6.25 -5.24
CA GLY A 108 -6.90 -4.88 -4.87
C GLY A 108 -5.53 -4.81 -4.19
N PHE A 109 -5.18 -5.78 -3.36
CA PHE A 109 -3.86 -5.85 -2.73
C PHE A 109 -2.75 -6.05 -3.76
N GLY A 110 -2.95 -6.93 -4.74
CA GLY A 110 -1.98 -7.14 -5.81
C GLY A 110 -1.70 -5.86 -6.61
N ILE A 111 -2.75 -5.12 -6.97
CA ILE A 111 -2.63 -3.85 -7.70
C ILE A 111 -2.01 -2.75 -6.83
N TRP A 112 -2.36 -2.72 -5.54
CA TRP A 112 -1.76 -1.81 -4.56
C TRP A 112 -0.25 -2.06 -4.40
N MET A 113 0.18 -3.31 -4.24
CA MET A 113 1.60 -3.67 -4.19
C MET A 113 2.32 -3.33 -5.50
N LEU A 114 1.68 -3.58 -6.64
CA LEU A 114 2.24 -3.23 -7.95
C LEU A 114 2.48 -1.71 -8.05
N SER A 115 1.60 -0.88 -7.48
CA SER A 115 1.80 0.56 -7.44
C SER A 115 3.12 0.96 -6.77
N PHE A 116 3.49 0.29 -5.67
CA PHE A 116 4.73 0.54 -4.93
C PHE A 116 5.96 0.09 -5.71
N ILE A 117 5.88 -1.10 -6.31
CA ILE A 117 6.96 -1.66 -7.14
C ILE A 117 7.25 -0.76 -8.34
N ILE A 118 6.21 -0.30 -9.04
CA ILE A 118 6.34 0.61 -10.19
C ILE A 118 7.01 1.93 -9.78
N LEU A 119 6.68 2.46 -8.59
CA LEU A 119 7.33 3.67 -8.08
C LEU A 119 8.82 3.43 -7.83
N LEU A 120 9.18 2.32 -7.17
CA LEU A 120 10.57 1.94 -6.92
C LEU A 120 11.37 1.77 -8.22
N VAL A 121 10.81 1.06 -9.21
CA VAL A 121 11.44 0.87 -10.54
C VAL A 121 11.69 2.23 -11.20
N GLY A 122 10.73 3.15 -11.13
CA GLY A 122 10.90 4.52 -11.62
C GLY A 122 12.04 5.27 -10.94
N GLN A 123 12.20 5.10 -9.62
CA GLN A 123 13.29 5.72 -8.85
C GLN A 123 14.66 5.11 -9.21
N LEU A 124 14.75 3.79 -9.32
CA LEU A 124 15.99 3.09 -9.69
C LEU A 124 16.45 3.47 -11.11
N LYS A 125 15.52 3.55 -12.07
CA LYS A 125 15.83 3.97 -13.44
C LYS A 125 16.37 5.40 -13.49
N ASN A 126 15.80 6.31 -12.70
CA ASN A 126 16.25 7.70 -12.65
C ASN A 126 17.61 7.86 -11.94
N LYS A 127 17.97 6.97 -11.01
CA LYS A 127 19.28 6.96 -10.37
C LYS A 127 20.41 6.57 -11.33
N ASN A 128 20.13 5.66 -12.28
CA ASN A 128 21.13 5.17 -13.24
C ASN A 128 21.37 6.11 -14.44
N VAL A 129 20.58 7.19 -14.57
CA VAL A 129 20.67 8.19 -15.65
C VAL A 129 21.24 9.52 -15.14
N GLY A 130 21.48 9.64 -13.83
CA GLY A 130 22.04 10.83 -13.19
C GLY A 130 23.51 10.69 -12.83
#